data_AF-A0A1F0UBT1-F1
#
_entry.id   AF-A0A1F0UBT1-F1
#
_cell.length_a   1.000
_cell.length_b   1.000
_cell.length_c   1.000
_cell.angle_alpha   90.00
_cell.angle_beta   90.00
_cell.angle_gamma   90.00
#
_symmetry.space_group_name_H-M   'P 1'
#
loop_
_entity.id
_entity.type
_entity.pdbx_description
1 polymer ?
#
loop_
_entity_poly.entity_id
_entity_poly.type
_entity_poly.pdbx_seq_one_letter_code
_entity_poly.pdbx_strand_id
1 'polypeptide(L)'
;MQIALHFLSLHKEVALATSEGNLPKIRIFQIMRQETTTLYFATSSQKAVYQQLKQNPHIEILAMHGQVSVRCAGKANFNVDDECKRWIYEHNPVLQRLYSGYDKLAYFSFNIEEMDYYDLRPTPPVFRHFNLLEGTEGAGFVGERFTKK
;
A
#
# COMPACT_ATOMS: atom_id res chain seq x y z
N MET A 1 13.47 7.33 3.24
CA MET A 1 12.44 6.28 3.41
C MET A 1 11.46 6.56 4.55
N GLN A 2 11.94 6.92 5.76
CA GLN A 2 11.10 7.07 6.96
C GLN A 2 9.92 8.03 6.80
N ILE A 3 10.09 9.16 6.09
CA ILE A 3 9.01 10.14 5.83
C ILE A 3 7.81 9.52 5.10
N ALA A 4 8.08 8.64 4.12
CA ALA A 4 7.04 7.99 3.33
C ALA A 4 6.32 6.91 4.14
N LEU A 5 7.07 6.10 4.91
CA LEU A 5 6.48 5.09 5.79
C LEU A 5 5.64 5.73 6.91
N HIS A 6 6.09 6.86 7.45
CA HIS A 6 5.32 7.63 8.43
C HIS A 6 4.06 8.23 7.81
N PHE A 7 4.14 8.73 6.57
CA PHE A 7 2.96 9.21 5.85
C PHE A 7 1.90 8.11 5.69
N LEU A 8 2.29 6.88 5.33
CA LEU A 8 1.38 5.74 5.22
C LEU A 8 0.73 5.37 6.56
N SER A 9 1.46 5.49 7.68
CA SER A 9 0.91 5.15 9.00
C SER A 9 -0.17 6.14 9.47
N LEU A 10 -0.09 7.40 9.01
CA LEU A 10 -1.09 8.44 9.25
C LEU A 10 -2.24 8.41 8.24
N HIS A 11 -1.97 8.01 6.99
CA HIS A 11 -2.93 8.03 5.87
C HIS A 11 -3.23 6.62 5.38
N LYS A 12 -4.04 5.90 6.16
CA LYS A 12 -4.30 4.46 5.97
C LYS A 12 -5.25 4.14 4.82
N GLU A 13 -6.06 5.10 4.36
CA GLU A 13 -6.93 4.92 3.19
C GLU A 13 -6.11 5.11 1.92
N VAL A 14 -6.03 4.07 1.09
CA VAL A 14 -5.22 4.02 -0.12
C VAL A 14 -6.03 3.56 -1.32
N ALA A 15 -5.71 4.06 -2.50
CA ALA A 15 -6.15 3.45 -3.74
C ALA A 15 -5.28 2.23 -4.04
N LEU A 16 -5.88 1.04 -4.07
CA LEU A 16 -5.25 -0.21 -4.44
C LEU A 16 -5.52 -0.52 -5.91
N ALA A 17 -4.46 -0.65 -6.69
CA ALA A 17 -4.48 -1.11 -8.07
C ALA A 17 -4.19 -2.61 -8.15
N THR A 18 -5.01 -3.32 -8.92
CA THR A 18 -4.83 -4.73 -9.30
C THR A 18 -5.07 -4.87 -10.80
N SER A 19 -4.84 -6.06 -11.37
CA SER A 19 -5.20 -6.34 -12.75
C SER A 19 -6.02 -7.62 -12.89
N GLU A 20 -6.81 -7.67 -13.96
CA GLU A 20 -7.49 -8.87 -14.46
C GLU A 20 -7.06 -9.04 -15.92
N GLY A 21 -6.03 -9.87 -16.14
CA GLY A 21 -5.30 -9.86 -17.42
C GLY A 21 -4.71 -8.48 -17.71
N ASN A 22 -5.10 -7.90 -18.84
CA ASN A 22 -4.69 -6.55 -19.26
C ASN A 22 -5.65 -5.43 -18.80
N LEU A 23 -6.69 -5.76 -18.03
CA LEU A 23 -7.68 -4.79 -17.57
C LEU A 23 -7.28 -4.25 -16.18
N PRO A 24 -6.94 -2.96 -16.05
CA PRO A 24 -6.61 -2.36 -14.76
C PRO A 24 -7.87 -2.23 -13.90
N LYS A 25 -7.70 -2.39 -12.59
CA LYS A 25 -8.76 -2.38 -11.59
C LYS A 25 -8.29 -1.53 -10.42
N ILE A 26 -9.12 -0.59 -9.94
CA ILE A 26 -8.78 0.26 -8.78
C ILE A 26 -9.92 0.33 -7.76
N ARG A 27 -9.58 0.55 -6.48
CA ARG A 27 -10.53 0.66 -5.36
C ARG A 27 -9.86 1.25 -4.12
N ILE A 28 -10.66 1.84 -3.23
CA ILE A 28 -10.18 2.25 -1.91
C ILE A 28 -10.05 1.02 -1.00
N PHE A 29 -8.91 0.92 -0.34
CA PHE A 29 -8.58 -0.06 0.69
C PHE A 29 -8.01 0.66 1.91
N GLN A 30 -8.14 0.03 3.08
CA GLN A 30 -7.56 0.52 4.31
C GLN A 30 -6.35 -0.35 4.69
N ILE A 31 -5.20 0.28 4.96
CA ILE A 31 -4.05 -0.36 5.59
C ILE A 31 -4.46 -0.73 7.02
N MET A 32 -4.53 -2.04 7.30
CA MET A 32 -5.01 -2.58 8.57
C MET A 32 -3.91 -2.58 9.65
N ARG A 33 -2.69 -2.88 9.23
CA ARG A 33 -1.47 -2.89 10.06
C ARG A 33 -0.28 -2.54 9.17
N GLN A 34 0.73 -1.95 9.78
CA GLN A 34 2.01 -1.66 9.13
C GLN A 34 3.14 -2.15 10.05
N GLU A 35 4.07 -2.89 9.48
CA GLU A 35 5.29 -3.35 10.14
C GLU A 35 6.49 -3.01 9.26
N THR A 36 7.21 -1.96 9.60
CA THR A 36 8.35 -1.48 8.80
C THR A 36 7.91 -1.18 7.36
N THR A 37 8.25 -2.05 6.40
CA THR A 37 7.96 -1.94 4.97
C THR A 37 6.90 -2.94 4.49
N THR A 38 6.28 -3.66 5.42
CA THR A 38 5.18 -4.58 5.17
C THR A 38 3.87 -3.97 5.59
N LEU A 39 2.90 -3.93 4.68
CA LEU A 39 1.54 -3.48 4.94
C LEU A 39 0.60 -4.67 4.93
N TYR A 40 -0.41 -4.66 5.80
CA TYR A 40 -1.39 -5.74 5.88
C TYR A 40 -2.77 -5.23 5.56
N PHE A 41 -3.52 -6.06 4.86
CA PHE A 41 -4.87 -5.79 4.39
C PHE A 41 -5.77 -6.99 4.66
N ALA A 42 -7.09 -6.74 4.65
CA ALA A 42 -8.10 -7.78 4.75
C ALA A 42 -9.17 -7.61 3.65
N THR A 43 -9.66 -8.71 3.12
CA THR A 43 -10.76 -8.77 2.16
C THR A 43 -11.61 -10.02 2.37
N SER A 44 -12.83 -10.05 1.82
CA SER A 44 -13.59 -11.29 1.70
C SER A 44 -13.09 -12.11 0.51
N SER A 45 -13.05 -13.43 0.66
CA SER A 45 -12.73 -14.39 -0.41
C SER A 45 -13.77 -14.41 -1.54
N GLN A 46 -14.94 -13.83 -1.32
CA GLN A 46 -16.02 -13.74 -2.30
C GLN A 46 -15.88 -12.53 -3.25
N LYS A 47 -14.99 -11.57 -2.94
CA LYS A 47 -14.81 -10.36 -3.76
C LYS A 47 -13.88 -10.63 -4.94
N ALA A 48 -14.14 -9.96 -6.07
CA ALA A 48 -13.30 -10.05 -7.27
C ALA A 48 -11.82 -9.73 -7.00
N VAL A 49 -11.53 -8.77 -6.10
CA VAL A 49 -10.15 -8.43 -5.71
C VAL A 49 -9.37 -9.63 -5.14
N TYR A 50 -10.03 -10.53 -4.41
CA TYR A 50 -9.37 -11.74 -3.91
C TYR A 50 -8.90 -12.63 -5.07
N GLN A 51 -9.76 -12.84 -6.07
CA GLN A 51 -9.41 -13.62 -7.26
C GLN A 51 -8.32 -12.93 -8.09
N GLN A 52 -8.40 -11.61 -8.25
CA GLN A 52 -7.37 -10.81 -8.93
C GLN A 52 -6.00 -10.99 -8.27
N LEU A 53 -5.91 -10.85 -6.95
CA LEU A 53 -4.66 -11.03 -6.19
C LEU A 53 -4.13 -12.46 -6.24
N LYS A 54 -5.02 -13.47 -6.30
CA LYS A 54 -4.63 -14.88 -6.45
C LYS A 54 -4.07 -15.19 -7.84
N GLN A 55 -4.56 -14.51 -8.88
CA GLN A 55 -4.10 -14.68 -10.26
C GLN A 55 -2.84 -13.85 -10.55
N ASN A 56 -2.80 -12.61 -10.08
CA ASN A 56 -1.65 -11.73 -10.21
C ASN A 56 -1.37 -11.04 -8.86
N PRO A 57 -0.28 -11.39 -8.16
CA PRO A 57 0.03 -10.79 -6.87
C PRO A 57 0.63 -9.39 -6.99
N HIS A 58 1.04 -8.94 -8.19
CA HIS A 58 1.64 -7.62 -8.37
C HIS A 58 0.58 -6.53 -8.21
N ILE A 59 0.82 -5.61 -7.28
CA ILE A 59 -0.08 -4.52 -6.96
C ILE A 59 0.68 -3.22 -6.77
N GLU A 60 -0.04 -2.12 -6.94
CA GLU A 60 0.39 -0.79 -6.50
C GLU A 60 -0.63 -0.19 -5.55
N ILE A 61 -0.16 0.59 -4.59
CA ILE A 61 -1.00 1.44 -3.76
C ILE A 61 -0.60 2.91 -3.92
N LEU A 62 -1.58 3.80 -3.79
CA LEU A 62 -1.39 5.24 -3.73
C LEU A 62 -2.11 5.80 -2.51
N ALA A 63 -1.35 6.41 -1.60
CA ALA A 63 -1.86 7.25 -0.52
C ALA A 63 -1.67 8.72 -0.92
N MET A 64 -2.67 9.55 -0.67
CA MET A 64 -2.60 10.99 -0.96
C MET A 64 -3.28 11.80 0.13
N HIS A 65 -2.65 12.89 0.54
CA HIS A 65 -3.21 13.86 1.47
C HIS A 65 -2.71 15.26 1.11
N GLY A 66 -3.65 16.12 0.68
CA GLY A 66 -3.32 17.45 0.17
C GLY A 66 -2.39 17.37 -1.04
N GLN A 67 -1.19 17.91 -0.90
CA GLN A 67 -0.17 18.01 -1.96
C GLN A 67 0.97 17.00 -1.80
N VAL A 68 0.80 16.01 -0.92
CA VAL A 68 1.76 14.94 -0.67
C VAL A 68 1.14 13.61 -1.10
N SER A 69 1.92 12.79 -1.79
CA SER A 69 1.54 11.43 -2.14
C SER A 69 2.67 10.43 -1.95
N VAL A 70 2.28 9.21 -1.59
CA VAL A 70 3.17 8.06 -1.50
C VAL A 70 2.62 6.95 -2.37
N ARG A 71 3.42 6.51 -3.33
CA ARG A 71 3.12 5.36 -4.19
C ARG A 71 4.03 4.20 -3.78
N CYS A 72 3.47 3.00 -3.67
CA CYS A 72 4.26 1.80 -3.42
C CYS A 72 3.89 0.71 -4.42
N ALA A 73 4.90 0.01 -4.92
CA ALA A 73 4.74 -1.17 -5.77
C ALA A 73 5.34 -2.39 -5.07
N GLY A 74 4.81 -3.57 -5.39
CA GLY A 74 5.27 -4.83 -4.81
C GLY A 74 4.26 -5.95 -5.00
N LYS A 75 4.27 -6.93 -4.08
CA LYS A 75 3.47 -8.16 -4.22
C LYS A 75 2.64 -8.46 -2.99
N ALA A 76 1.40 -8.89 -3.24
CA ALA A 76 0.51 -9.43 -2.22
C ALA A 76 0.85 -10.89 -1.89
N ASN A 77 0.79 -11.25 -0.61
CA ASN A 77 0.99 -12.62 -0.13
C ASN A 77 -0.06 -12.98 0.93
N PHE A 78 -0.82 -14.06 0.71
CA PHE A 78 -1.85 -14.52 1.63
C PHE A 78 -1.31 -15.37 2.81
N ASN A 79 0.00 -15.61 2.87
CA ASN A 79 0.66 -16.27 3.98
C ASN A 79 0.88 -15.29 5.14
N VAL A 80 -0.22 -14.91 5.79
CA VAL A 80 -0.22 -14.13 7.03
C VAL A 80 -0.37 -15.08 8.21
N ASP A 81 0.43 -14.90 9.26
CA ASP A 81 0.36 -15.69 10.48
C ASP A 81 -1.00 -15.49 11.23
N ASP A 82 -1.39 -16.48 12.05
CA ASP A 82 -2.69 -16.44 12.74
C ASP A 82 -2.78 -15.31 13.76
N GLU A 83 -1.66 -15.01 14.45
CA GLU A 83 -1.58 -13.95 15.45
C GLU A 83 -1.84 -12.56 14.86
N CYS A 84 -1.24 -12.24 13.70
CA CYS A 84 -1.46 -11.00 12.99
C CYS A 84 -2.89 -10.89 12.47
N LYS A 85 -3.49 -11.99 11.98
CA LYS A 85 -4.90 -12.00 11.57
C LYS A 85 -5.82 -11.66 12.73
N ARG A 86 -5.61 -12.29 13.89
CA ARG A 86 -6.37 -12.01 15.12
C ARG A 86 -6.18 -10.57 15.56
N TRP A 87 -4.94 -10.10 15.61
CA TRP A 87 -4.62 -8.73 15.98
C TRP A 87 -5.33 -7.72 15.07
N ILE A 88 -5.27 -7.90 13.75
CA ILE A 88 -5.93 -7.02 12.78
C ILE A 88 -7.45 -6.97 13.03
N TYR A 89 -8.06 -8.14 13.22
CA TYR A 89 -9.50 -8.23 13.46
C TYR A 89 -9.89 -7.56 14.78
N GLU A 90 -9.13 -7.78 15.85
CA GLU A 90 -9.41 -7.24 17.18
C GLU A 90 -9.18 -5.72 17.27
N HIS A 91 -8.27 -5.17 16.47
CA HIS A 91 -7.91 -3.75 16.47
C HIS A 91 -8.61 -2.94 15.36
N ASN A 92 -9.53 -3.55 14.60
CA ASN A 92 -10.34 -2.84 13.60
C ASN A 92 -11.84 -2.99 13.88
N PRO A 93 -12.50 -1.96 14.47
CA PRO A 93 -13.92 -2.00 14.78
C PRO A 93 -14.84 -2.21 13.57
N VAL A 94 -14.40 -1.82 12.36
CA VAL A 94 -15.18 -2.04 11.14
C VAL A 94 -15.22 -3.53 10.79
N LEU A 95 -14.12 -4.25 10.97
CA LEU A 95 -14.09 -5.69 10.72
C LEU A 95 -14.98 -6.45 11.71
N GLN A 96 -14.91 -6.12 12.99
CA GLN A 96 -15.76 -6.72 14.03
C GLN A 96 -17.25 -6.45 13.81
N ARG A 97 -17.61 -5.31 13.19
CA ARG A 97 -18.99 -4.98 12.83
C ARG A 97 -19.51 -5.78 11.63
N LEU A 98 -18.63 -6.09 10.68
CA LEU A 98 -19.02 -6.67 9.38
C LEU A 98 -18.87 -8.19 9.30
N TYR A 99 -18.04 -8.78 10.16
CA TYR A 99 -17.72 -10.21 10.11
C TYR A 99 -17.87 -10.80 11.51
N SER A 100 -18.31 -12.07 11.59
CA SER A 100 -18.54 -12.76 12.85
C SER A 100 -17.26 -13.30 13.51
N GLY A 101 -16.14 -13.30 12.79
CA GLY A 101 -14.88 -13.86 13.25
C GLY A 101 -13.74 -13.55 12.29
N TYR A 102 -12.53 -13.54 12.83
CA TYR A 102 -11.32 -13.24 12.06
C TYR A 102 -11.08 -14.27 10.95
N ASP A 103 -11.52 -15.52 11.13
CA ASP A 103 -11.43 -16.64 10.17
C ASP A 103 -12.34 -16.47 8.94
N LYS A 104 -13.25 -15.50 8.93
CA LYS A 104 -14.16 -15.21 7.80
C LYS A 104 -13.55 -14.29 6.73
N LEU A 105 -12.31 -13.87 6.93
CA LEU A 105 -11.59 -12.94 6.08
C LEU A 105 -10.35 -13.60 5.47
N ALA A 106 -10.01 -13.16 4.27
CA ALA A 106 -8.70 -13.39 3.68
C ALA A 106 -7.81 -12.19 4.00
N TYR A 107 -6.65 -12.46 4.59
CA TYR A 107 -5.63 -11.45 4.92
C TYR A 107 -4.46 -11.61 3.98
N PHE A 108 -3.88 -10.50 3.56
CA PHE A 108 -2.65 -10.53 2.79
C PHE A 108 -1.69 -9.46 3.31
N SER A 109 -0.41 -9.82 3.30
CA SER A 109 0.67 -8.87 3.41
C SER A 109 1.02 -8.31 2.03
N PHE A 110 1.56 -7.11 2.02
CA PHE A 110 2.11 -6.42 0.87
C PHE A 110 3.48 -5.93 1.27
N ASN A 111 4.52 -6.58 0.74
CA ASN A 111 5.89 -6.15 0.95
C ASN A 111 6.20 -5.08 -0.08
N ILE A 112 6.57 -3.88 0.38
CA ILE A 112 6.96 -2.78 -0.49
C ILE A 112 8.30 -3.14 -1.15
N GLU A 113 8.31 -3.22 -2.49
CA GLU A 113 9.50 -3.46 -3.30
C GLU A 113 10.06 -2.13 -3.82
N GLU A 114 9.18 -1.23 -4.25
CA GLU A 114 9.51 0.14 -4.65
C GLU A 114 8.56 1.14 -3.99
N MET A 115 9.08 2.33 -3.69
CA MET A 115 8.31 3.41 -3.09
C MET A 115 8.74 4.77 -3.60
N ASP A 116 7.76 5.58 -3.97
CA ASP A 116 7.94 6.97 -4.33
C ASP A 116 7.26 7.90 -3.31
N TYR A 117 7.93 8.99 -2.97
CA TYR A 117 7.39 10.09 -2.17
C TYR A 117 7.45 11.38 -2.97
N TYR A 118 6.30 12.01 -3.12
CA TYR A 118 6.14 13.30 -3.78
C TYR A 118 5.61 14.32 -2.77
N ASP A 119 6.25 15.50 -2.72
CA ASP A 119 5.78 16.64 -1.93
C ASP A 119 5.82 17.90 -2.78
N LEU A 120 4.64 18.36 -3.19
CA LEU A 120 4.49 19.53 -4.08
C LEU A 120 4.40 20.86 -3.31
N ARG A 121 4.44 20.86 -1.98
CA ARG A 121 4.36 22.08 -1.16
C ARG A 121 5.59 22.98 -1.27
N PRO A 122 6.83 22.48 -1.17
CA PRO A 122 8.01 23.33 -1.30
C PRO A 122 8.25 23.74 -2.76
N THR A 123 9.04 24.80 -2.94
CA THR A 123 9.62 25.17 -4.24
C THR A 123 11.15 25.13 -4.10
N PRO A 124 11.86 24.23 -4.80
CA PRO A 124 11.35 23.24 -5.74
C PRO A 124 10.55 22.08 -5.07
N PRO A 125 9.54 21.53 -5.75
CA PRO A 125 8.81 20.32 -5.31
C PRO A 125 9.74 19.13 -5.12
N VAL A 126 9.55 18.35 -4.07
CA VAL A 126 10.45 17.26 -3.69
C VAL A 126 9.99 15.92 -4.27
N PHE A 127 10.95 15.16 -4.80
CA PHE A 127 10.79 13.76 -5.18
C PHE A 127 11.84 12.89 -4.46
N ARG A 128 11.41 11.72 -3.98
CA ARG A 128 12.28 10.66 -3.47
C ARG A 128 11.79 9.32 -4.01
N HIS A 129 12.72 8.51 -4.50
CA HIS A 129 12.51 7.14 -4.94
C HIS A 129 13.30 6.19 -4.04
N PHE A 130 12.70 5.07 -3.66
CA PHE A 130 13.34 4.01 -2.88
C PHE A 130 13.10 2.68 -3.60
N ASN A 131 14.18 2.00 -3.96
CA ASN A 131 14.13 0.61 -4.43
C ASN A 131 14.64 -0.27 -3.28
N LEU A 132 13.72 -1.00 -2.65
CA LEU A 132 14.02 -1.80 -1.46
C LEU A 132 14.62 -3.16 -1.83
N LEU A 133 14.48 -3.61 -3.07
CA LEU A 133 15.12 -4.83 -3.57
C LEU A 133 16.61 -4.61 -3.81
N GLU A 134 16.98 -3.46 -4.37
CA GLU A 134 18.36 -3.10 -4.66
C GLU A 134 19.03 -2.32 -3.51
N GLY A 135 18.23 -1.82 -2.55
CA GLY A 135 18.71 -0.98 -1.45
C GLY A 135 19.18 0.40 -1.91
N THR A 136 18.62 0.93 -3.00
CA THR A 136 19.01 2.21 -3.59
C THR A 136 18.00 3.31 -3.28
N GLU A 137 18.50 4.55 -3.17
CA GLU A 137 17.68 5.76 -2.96
C GLU A 137 18.01 6.79 -4.04
N GLY A 138 16.97 7.28 -4.71
CA GLY A 138 17.02 8.41 -5.62
C GLY A 138 16.39 9.64 -4.97
N ALA A 139 17.01 10.80 -5.16
CA ALA A 139 16.47 12.08 -4.71
C ALA A 139 16.49 13.09 -5.86
N GLY A 140 15.42 13.86 -5.98
CA GLY A 140 15.29 14.88 -7.00
C GLY A 140 14.17 15.86 -6.72
N PHE A 141 13.75 16.54 -7.78
CA PHE A 141 12.65 17.48 -7.77
C PHE A 141 11.60 17.06 -8.80
N VAL A 142 10.34 17.45 -8.55
CA VAL A 142 9.25 17.18 -9.50
C VAL A 142 9.20 18.30 -10.55
N GLY A 143 9.16 17.90 -11.83
CA GLY A 143 8.95 18.80 -12.97
C GLY A 143 10.24 19.24 -13.66
N GLU A 144 10.18 19.34 -15.00
CA GLU A 144 11.32 19.63 -15.89
C GLU A 144 12.07 20.91 -15.53
N ARG A 145 11.36 21.94 -15.05
CA ARG A 145 11.96 23.21 -14.59
C ARG A 145 13.06 23.04 -13.53
N PHE A 146 13.00 21.97 -12.74
CA PHE A 146 13.91 21.72 -11.63
C PHE A 146 14.83 20.51 -11.85
N THR A 147 14.65 19.81 -12.97
CA THR A 147 15.59 18.78 -13.42
C THR A 147 16.84 19.49 -13.92
N LYS A 148 18.01 19.18 -13.35
CA LYS A 148 19.28 19.75 -13.84
C LYS A 148 19.44 19.37 -15.32
N LYS A 149 19.67 20.38 -16.18
CA LYS A 149 20.11 20.16 -17.57
C LYS A 149 21.51 19.57 -17.60
#